data_AF-A0A1Y6CDB4-F1
#
_entry.id   AF-A0A1Y6CDB4-F1
#
_cell.length_a   1.000
_cell.length_b   1.000
_cell.length_c   1.000
_cell.angle_alpha   90.00
_cell.angle_beta   90.00
_cell.angle_gamma   90.00
#
_symmetry.space_group_name_H-M   'P 1'
#
loop_
_entity.id
_entity.type
_entity.pdbx_description
1 polymer ?
#
loop_
_entity_poly.entity_id
_entity_poly.type
_entity_poly.pdbx_seq_one_letter_code
_entity_poly.pdbx_strand_id
1 'polypeptide(L)'
;MSTAPVMDLKGLDELKEPLEAFVAKHGLSKREHDVLALLVHQVVSAENISEHLGISRNTVRIHLKNINTKVGTTSKSELLGKFIEFVIQQREIGSEEVTETDLLILIADDDDSYVDLVRKASESAIGSDIKFRHVSDGHQMIEYLEGTKRNDPSCKRPHIILLDLNMPKMNGFQALERLKTDPQLNEIPVVVFTSSSTQADVSNIYALGGNSYVTKPGGYQQLKQVMHGIVSYWGRIGALPSHKS
;
A
#
# COMPACT_ATOMS: atom_id res chain seq x y z
N MET A 1 1.12 35.68 -11.54
CA MET A 1 0.88 35.25 -10.14
C MET A 1 -0.39 34.42 -10.16
N SER A 2 -0.24 33.09 -10.21
CA SER A 2 -1.36 32.16 -10.19
C SER A 2 -1.11 31.23 -9.02
N THR A 3 -1.97 31.33 -8.03
CA THR A 3 -1.94 30.59 -6.77
C THR A 3 -2.00 29.10 -7.06
N ALA A 4 -1.02 28.35 -6.53
CA ALA A 4 -1.05 26.90 -6.53
C ALA A 4 -2.39 26.41 -5.96
N PRO A 5 -3.07 25.44 -6.60
CA PRO A 5 -4.23 24.83 -5.99
C PRO A 5 -3.75 24.05 -4.77
N VAL A 6 -4.19 24.51 -3.60
CA VAL A 6 -4.05 23.80 -2.34
C VAL A 6 -4.69 22.43 -2.52
N MET A 7 -3.87 21.39 -2.32
CA MET A 7 -4.26 19.99 -2.24
C MET A 7 -5.44 19.87 -1.25
N ASP A 8 -6.57 19.31 -1.69
CA ASP A 8 -7.72 19.10 -0.80
C ASP A 8 -7.34 18.01 0.22
N LEU A 9 -6.91 18.45 1.40
CA LEU A 9 -6.52 17.64 2.56
C LEU A 9 -7.69 16.87 3.19
N LYS A 10 -8.92 16.96 2.64
CA LYS A 10 -10.14 16.38 3.21
C LYS A 10 -10.06 14.88 3.50
N GLY A 11 -9.38 14.08 2.67
CA GLY A 11 -9.26 12.63 2.92
C GLY A 11 -8.40 12.26 4.14
N LEU A 12 -7.52 13.16 4.60
CA LEU A 12 -6.67 12.93 5.78
C LEU A 12 -7.39 13.31 7.08
N ASP A 13 -8.24 14.33 7.05
CA ASP A 13 -9.08 14.72 8.18
C ASP A 13 -10.12 13.63 8.50
N GLU A 14 -10.62 12.91 7.49
CA GLU A 14 -11.57 11.80 7.65
C GLU A 14 -11.02 10.59 8.43
N LEU A 15 -9.69 10.45 8.54
CA LEU A 15 -9.06 9.35 9.28
C LEU A 15 -8.78 9.71 10.74
N LYS A 16 -8.93 10.97 11.13
CA LYS A 16 -8.64 11.43 12.48
C LYS A 16 -9.58 10.82 13.52
N GLU A 17 -10.89 10.88 13.29
CA GLU A 17 -11.88 10.29 14.20
C GLU A 17 -11.76 8.76 14.29
N PRO A 18 -11.66 8.01 13.17
CA PRO A 18 -11.40 6.57 13.22
C PRO A 18 -10.08 6.21 13.92
N LEU A 19 -9.02 7.00 13.72
CA LEU A 19 -7.73 6.78 14.38
C LEU A 19 -7.85 6.92 15.90
N GLU A 20 -8.48 7.99 16.37
CA GLU A 20 -8.71 8.22 17.80
C GLU A 20 -9.59 7.11 18.40
N ALA A 21 -10.64 6.70 17.70
CA ALA A 21 -11.52 5.61 18.14
C ALA A 21 -10.79 4.26 18.19
N PHE A 22 -9.90 3.98 17.24
CA PHE A 22 -9.09 2.76 17.23
C PHE A 22 -8.07 2.77 18.38
N VAL A 23 -7.42 3.90 18.61
CA VAL A 23 -6.48 4.11 19.72
C VAL A 23 -7.17 3.89 21.06
N ALA A 24 -8.36 4.45 21.24
CA ALA A 24 -9.18 4.25 22.43
C ALA A 24 -9.58 2.79 22.61
N LYS A 25 -10.05 2.13 21.53
CA LYS A 25 -10.45 0.72 21.54
C LYS A 25 -9.33 -0.22 21.99
N HIS A 26 -8.09 0.07 21.59
CA HIS A 26 -6.93 -0.78 21.87
C HIS A 26 -6.04 -0.27 23.02
N GLY A 27 -6.43 0.81 23.70
CA GLY A 27 -5.66 1.37 24.83
C GLY A 27 -4.24 1.80 24.43
N LEU A 28 -4.09 2.42 23.26
CA LEU A 28 -2.80 2.90 22.79
C LEU A 28 -2.39 4.18 23.53
N SER A 29 -1.13 4.27 23.93
CA SER A 29 -0.56 5.47 24.54
C SER A 29 -0.40 6.59 23.51
N LYS A 30 -0.19 7.83 23.97
CA LYS A 30 0.06 8.98 23.07
C LYS A 30 1.20 8.72 22.08
N ARG A 31 2.29 8.08 22.52
CA ARG A 31 3.42 7.75 21.63
C ARG A 31 3.10 6.64 20.63
N GLU A 32 2.26 5.69 21.02
CA GLU A 32 1.79 4.64 20.11
C GLU A 32 0.78 5.18 19.09
N HIS A 33 -0.07 6.13 19.50
CA HIS A 33 -0.89 6.94 18.60
C HIS A 33 -0.02 7.64 17.55
N ASP A 34 0.99 8.41 17.97
CA ASP A 34 1.84 9.16 17.04
C ASP A 34 2.54 8.25 16.02
N VAL A 35 2.99 7.07 16.45
CA VAL A 35 3.57 6.05 15.57
C VAL A 35 2.52 5.48 14.61
N LEU A 36 1.33 5.13 15.10
CA LEU A 36 0.24 4.59 14.27
C LEU A 36 -0.26 5.63 13.25
N ALA A 37 -0.39 6.89 13.63
CA ALA A 37 -0.76 7.98 12.75
C ALA A 37 0.18 8.05 11.56
N LEU A 38 1.49 8.03 11.81
CA LEU A 38 2.51 8.03 10.75
C LEU A 38 2.41 6.81 9.83
N LEU A 39 2.12 5.61 10.37
CA LEU A 39 1.89 4.42 9.54
C LEU A 39 0.67 4.56 8.64
N VAL A 40 -0.44 5.08 9.18
CA VAL A 40 -1.68 5.34 8.43
C VAL A 40 -1.43 6.36 7.32
N HIS A 41 -0.57 7.35 7.58
CA HIS A 41 -0.10 8.34 6.61
C HIS A 41 1.06 7.86 5.72
N GLN A 42 1.23 6.54 5.52
CA GLN A 42 2.22 5.94 4.62
C GLN A 42 3.70 6.15 5.00
N VAL A 43 3.99 6.66 6.20
CA VAL A 43 5.35 6.74 6.72
C VAL A 43 5.69 5.40 7.38
N VAL A 44 6.13 4.44 6.57
CA VAL A 44 6.26 3.04 7.00
C VAL A 44 7.65 2.65 7.50
N SER A 45 8.71 3.41 7.18
CA SER A 45 10.08 3.05 7.59
C SER A 45 10.36 3.48 9.04
N ALA A 46 11.13 2.67 9.79
CA ALA A 46 11.51 3.04 11.15
C ALA A 46 12.44 4.26 11.18
N GLU A 47 13.20 4.49 10.11
CA GLU A 47 14.04 5.69 9.88
C GLU A 47 13.16 6.94 9.82
N ASN A 48 12.17 6.95 8.93
CA ASN A 48 11.35 8.13 8.69
C ASN A 48 10.47 8.44 9.91
N ILE A 49 9.91 7.42 10.58
CA ILE A 49 9.15 7.60 11.82
C ILE A 49 10.06 8.16 12.92
N SER A 50 11.30 7.67 13.02
CA SER A 50 12.29 8.13 14.00
C SER A 50 12.61 9.62 13.79
N GLU A 51 12.82 10.03 12.55
CA GLU A 51 13.05 11.43 12.18
C GLU A 51 11.84 12.32 12.48
N HIS A 52 10.63 11.88 12.09
CA HIS A 52 9.40 12.66 12.31
C HIS A 52 9.08 12.86 13.79
N LEU A 53 9.32 11.84 14.62
CA LEU A 53 8.97 11.89 16.04
C LEU A 53 10.12 12.38 16.94
N GLY A 54 11.33 12.56 16.39
CA GLY A 54 12.51 12.91 17.16
C GLY A 54 12.89 11.86 18.21
N ILE A 55 12.64 10.58 17.92
CA ILE A 55 12.95 9.44 18.80
C ILE A 55 13.88 8.45 18.10
N SER A 56 14.50 7.51 18.83
CA SER A 56 15.39 6.52 18.20
C SER A 56 14.63 5.46 17.39
N ARG A 57 15.25 4.89 16.36
CA ARG A 57 14.73 3.73 15.61
C ARG A 57 14.38 2.53 16.49
N ASN A 58 15.13 2.32 17.58
CA ASN A 58 14.82 1.26 18.55
C ASN A 58 13.55 1.57 19.35
N THR A 59 13.35 2.83 19.72
CA THR A 59 12.12 3.29 20.37
C THR A 59 10.91 3.10 19.45
N VAL A 60 11.04 3.41 18.16
CA VAL A 60 9.98 3.13 17.15
C VAL A 60 9.64 1.64 17.11
N ARG A 61 10.66 0.76 17.04
CA ARG A 61 10.45 -0.70 17.02
C ARG A 61 9.74 -1.22 18.28
N ILE A 62 10.06 -0.66 19.45
CA ILE A 62 9.39 -0.99 20.72
C ILE A 62 7.92 -0.58 20.66
N HIS A 63 7.61 0.65 20.22
CA HIS A 63 6.22 1.09 20.09
C HIS A 63 5.43 0.23 19.11
N LEU A 64 6.00 -0.10 17.95
CA LEU A 64 5.37 -1.00 16.98
C LEU A 64 5.07 -2.38 17.58
N LYS A 65 6.02 -2.97 18.33
CA LYS A 65 5.82 -4.25 19.01
C LYS A 65 4.69 -4.17 20.05
N ASN A 66 4.60 -3.08 20.80
CA ASN A 66 3.55 -2.88 21.78
C ASN A 66 2.19 -2.70 21.12
N ILE A 67 2.09 -1.89 20.05
CA ILE A 67 0.86 -1.73 19.27
C ILE A 67 0.39 -3.09 18.76
N ASN A 68 1.29 -3.84 18.12
CA ASN A 68 1.01 -5.19 17.63
C ASN A 68 0.46 -6.11 18.73
N THR A 69 1.08 -6.08 19.91
CA THR A 69 0.62 -6.87 21.07
C THR A 69 -0.79 -6.47 21.52
N LYS A 70 -1.09 -5.16 21.55
CA LYS A 70 -2.39 -4.62 21.98
C LYS A 70 -3.51 -4.81 20.96
N VAL A 71 -3.17 -4.78 19.67
CA VAL A 71 -4.13 -4.95 18.56
C VAL A 71 -4.33 -6.43 18.22
N GLY A 72 -3.39 -7.29 18.60
CA GLY A 72 -3.40 -8.72 18.27
C GLY A 72 -2.88 -9.00 16.87
N THR A 73 -1.86 -8.26 16.44
CA THR A 73 -1.21 -8.38 15.14
C THR A 73 0.28 -8.67 15.30
N THR A 74 0.91 -9.13 14.23
CA THR A 74 2.34 -9.52 14.23
C THR A 74 3.19 -8.62 13.35
N SER A 75 2.57 -7.86 12.44
CA SER A 75 3.25 -7.02 11.46
C SER A 75 2.55 -5.68 11.25
N LYS A 76 3.25 -4.71 10.65
CA LYS A 76 2.67 -3.41 10.27
C LYS A 76 1.52 -3.57 9.27
N SER A 77 1.65 -4.49 8.32
CA SER A 77 0.64 -4.76 7.30
C SER A 77 -0.64 -5.30 7.94
N GLU A 78 -0.52 -6.23 8.87
CA GLU A 78 -1.66 -6.78 9.62
C GLU A 78 -2.29 -5.72 10.53
N LEU A 79 -1.48 -4.88 11.18
CA LEU A 79 -1.93 -3.74 11.97
C LEU A 79 -2.73 -2.73 11.12
N LEU A 80 -2.22 -2.35 9.95
CA LEU A 80 -2.94 -1.47 9.02
C LEU A 80 -4.24 -2.14 8.55
N GLY A 81 -4.21 -3.44 8.23
CA GLY A 81 -5.40 -4.23 7.91
C GLY A 81 -6.47 -4.18 9.01
N LYS A 82 -6.08 -4.37 10.27
CA LYS A 82 -6.99 -4.28 11.42
C LYS A 82 -7.56 -2.88 11.63
N PHE A 83 -6.75 -1.85 11.43
CA PHE A 83 -7.22 -0.46 11.47
C PHE A 83 -8.26 -0.20 10.38
N ILE A 84 -8.03 -0.69 9.17
CA ILE A 84 -8.95 -0.56 8.04
C ILE A 84 -10.26 -1.30 8.29
N GLU A 85 -10.20 -2.57 8.74
CA GLU A 85 -11.40 -3.33 9.13
C GLU A 85 -12.24 -2.54 10.15
N PHE A 86 -11.57 -1.90 11.11
CA PHE A 86 -12.23 -1.05 12.09
C PHE A 86 -12.90 0.17 11.47
N VAL A 87 -12.23 0.90 10.56
CA VAL A 87 -12.83 2.05 9.87
C VAL A 87 -14.07 1.63 9.07
N ILE A 88 -14.00 0.50 8.37
CA ILE A 88 -15.12 -0.03 7.57
C ILE A 88 -16.31 -0.38 8.47
N GLN A 89 -16.06 -1.05 9.60
CA GLN A 89 -17.11 -1.40 10.59
C GLN A 89 -17.79 -0.17 11.19
N GLN A 90 -17.10 0.96 11.32
CA GLN A 90 -17.71 2.20 11.78
C GLN A 90 -18.56 2.90 10.71
N ARG A 91 -18.23 2.72 9.43
CA ARG A 91 -18.97 3.31 8.30
C ARG A 91 -20.27 2.57 7.95
N GLU A 92 -20.47 1.32 8.40
CA GLU A 92 -21.76 0.60 8.25
C GLU A 92 -22.93 1.23 9.03
N ILE A 93 -22.70 2.27 9.85
CA ILE A 93 -23.74 3.02 10.57
C ILE A 93 -24.13 4.35 9.86
N GLY A 94 -23.46 4.74 8.78
CA GLY A 94 -23.77 5.96 8.03
C GLY A 94 -23.78 5.71 6.53
N SER A 95 -24.96 5.51 5.96
CA SER A 95 -25.17 5.41 4.52
C SER A 95 -24.83 6.71 3.80
N GLU A 96 -23.71 6.77 3.08
CA GLU A 96 -23.49 7.68 1.96
C GLU A 96 -22.76 6.96 0.82
N GLU A 97 -23.19 7.29 -0.41
CA GLU A 97 -22.85 6.64 -1.68
C GLU A 97 -21.34 6.56 -1.94
N VAL A 98 -20.85 5.34 -2.16
CA VAL A 98 -19.48 5.09 -2.59
C VAL A 98 -19.38 5.41 -4.09
N THR A 99 -18.64 6.47 -4.45
CA THR A 99 -18.29 6.71 -5.85
C THR A 99 -17.40 5.57 -6.35
N GLU A 100 -17.81 4.89 -7.42
CA GLU A 100 -16.99 3.92 -8.15
C GLU A 100 -15.65 4.54 -8.56
N THR A 101 -14.55 4.16 -7.91
CA THR A 101 -13.20 4.53 -8.35
C THR A 101 -12.66 3.45 -9.29
N ASP A 102 -12.26 3.86 -10.49
CA ASP A 102 -11.54 3.05 -11.48
C ASP A 102 -10.12 2.70 -10.97
N LEU A 103 -9.96 1.59 -10.26
CA LEU A 103 -8.67 1.20 -9.67
C LEU A 103 -7.81 0.43 -10.67
N LEU A 104 -6.86 1.12 -11.31
CA LEU A 104 -5.80 0.49 -12.09
C LEU A 104 -4.64 -0.07 -11.23
N ILE A 105 -4.49 -1.40 -11.22
CA ILE A 105 -3.39 -2.14 -10.60
C ILE A 105 -2.40 -2.61 -11.68
N LEU A 106 -1.11 -2.32 -11.52
CA LEU A 106 -0.04 -2.93 -12.31
C LEU A 106 0.51 -4.15 -11.56
N ILE A 107 0.50 -5.31 -12.19
CA ILE A 107 1.10 -6.54 -11.66
C ILE A 107 2.40 -6.79 -12.41
N ALA A 108 3.51 -6.84 -11.70
CA ALA A 108 4.81 -7.23 -12.23
C ALA A 108 5.17 -8.61 -11.66
N ASP A 109 4.93 -9.65 -12.45
CA ASP A 109 5.08 -11.06 -12.05
C ASP A 109 5.29 -11.91 -13.31
N ASP A 110 6.28 -12.80 -13.32
CA ASP A 110 6.58 -13.66 -14.46
C ASP A 110 5.72 -14.93 -14.49
N ASP A 111 4.95 -15.21 -13.43
CA ASP A 111 3.99 -16.32 -13.38
C ASP A 111 2.59 -15.88 -13.84
N ASP A 112 2.31 -16.04 -15.14
CA ASP A 112 1.00 -15.75 -15.75
C ASP A 112 -0.17 -16.47 -15.05
N SER A 113 0.06 -17.69 -14.55
CA SER A 113 -0.99 -18.47 -13.88
C SER A 113 -1.36 -17.85 -12.53
N TYR A 114 -0.36 -17.34 -11.81
CA TYR A 114 -0.58 -16.64 -10.54
C TYR A 114 -1.22 -15.27 -10.76
N VAL A 115 -0.84 -14.55 -11.81
CA VAL A 115 -1.48 -13.28 -12.22
C VAL A 115 -2.97 -13.48 -12.47
N ASP A 116 -3.35 -14.54 -13.17
CA ASP A 116 -4.76 -14.88 -13.40
C ASP A 116 -5.50 -15.23 -12.10
N LEU A 117 -4.82 -15.88 -11.16
CA LEU A 117 -5.39 -16.19 -9.85
C LEU A 117 -5.63 -14.90 -9.03
N VAL A 118 -4.71 -13.93 -9.09
CA VAL A 118 -4.84 -12.61 -8.47
C VAL A 118 -6.05 -11.85 -9.04
N ARG A 119 -6.21 -11.83 -10.37
CA ARG A 119 -7.36 -11.20 -11.02
C ARG A 119 -8.67 -11.81 -10.54
N LYS A 120 -8.79 -13.14 -10.59
CA LYS A 120 -9.97 -13.89 -10.13
C LYS A 120 -10.27 -13.66 -8.64
N ALA A 121 -9.23 -13.63 -7.81
CA ALA A 121 -9.37 -13.39 -6.37
C ALA A 121 -9.90 -11.97 -6.07
N SER A 122 -9.65 -11.02 -6.97
CA SER A 122 -10.06 -9.63 -6.84
C SER A 122 -11.50 -9.37 -7.30
N GLU A 123 -12.08 -10.25 -8.12
CA GLU A 123 -13.49 -10.12 -8.59
C GLU A 123 -14.51 -10.14 -7.44
N SER A 124 -14.18 -10.82 -6.34
CA SER A 124 -15.02 -10.83 -5.14
C SER A 124 -14.80 -9.62 -4.21
N ALA A 125 -13.88 -8.71 -4.53
CA ALA A 125 -13.68 -7.48 -3.77
C ALA A 125 -14.79 -6.46 -4.13
N ILE A 126 -15.46 -5.92 -3.12
CA ILE A 126 -16.71 -5.17 -3.27
C ILE A 126 -16.48 -3.78 -3.89
N GLY A 127 -17.22 -3.43 -4.95
CA GLY A 127 -17.57 -2.04 -5.30
C GLY A 127 -16.50 -1.15 -5.94
N SER A 128 -15.56 -1.72 -6.70
CA SER A 128 -14.62 -0.95 -7.55
C SER A 128 -14.46 -1.63 -8.91
N ASP A 129 -14.45 -0.87 -10.01
CA ASP A 129 -14.05 -1.38 -11.33
C ASP A 129 -12.52 -1.50 -11.34
N ILE A 130 -12.02 -2.69 -11.02
CA ILE A 130 -10.58 -2.94 -10.91
C ILE A 130 -10.03 -3.29 -12.30
N LYS A 131 -9.13 -2.45 -12.78
CA LYS A 131 -8.41 -2.65 -14.04
C LYS A 131 -7.03 -3.21 -13.73
N PHE A 132 -6.61 -4.18 -14.52
CA PHE A 132 -5.30 -4.79 -14.39
C PHE A 132 -4.44 -4.53 -15.61
N ARG A 133 -3.18 -4.15 -15.36
CA ARG A 133 -2.08 -4.22 -16.33
C ARG A 133 -1.05 -5.20 -15.81
N HIS A 134 -0.43 -5.94 -16.71
CA HIS A 134 0.53 -6.98 -16.35
C HIS A 134 1.78 -6.84 -17.20
N VAL A 135 2.92 -7.07 -16.56
CA VAL A 135 4.26 -7.10 -17.12
C VAL A 135 5.01 -8.28 -16.50
N SER A 136 5.86 -8.95 -17.27
CA SER A 136 6.50 -10.21 -16.83
C SER A 136 7.91 -10.03 -16.28
N ASP A 137 8.46 -8.82 -16.26
CA ASP A 137 9.79 -8.55 -15.69
C ASP A 137 9.97 -7.07 -15.30
N GLY A 138 11.04 -6.78 -14.55
CA GLY A 138 11.35 -5.42 -14.09
C GLY A 138 11.66 -4.42 -15.21
N HIS A 139 12.20 -4.87 -16.36
CA HIS A 139 12.44 -3.96 -17.48
C HIS A 139 11.12 -3.49 -18.09
N GLN A 140 10.20 -4.44 -18.34
CA GLN A 140 8.86 -4.12 -18.86
C GLN A 140 8.08 -3.22 -17.90
N MET A 141 8.21 -3.43 -16.58
CA MET A 141 7.61 -2.55 -15.58
C MET A 141 8.12 -1.12 -15.71
N ILE A 142 9.43 -0.92 -15.76
CA ILE A 142 10.02 0.41 -15.90
C ILE A 142 9.66 1.04 -17.25
N GLU A 143 9.70 0.28 -18.34
CA GLU A 143 9.32 0.75 -19.67
C GLU A 143 7.86 1.22 -19.71
N TYR A 144 6.94 0.44 -19.13
CA TYR A 144 5.53 0.80 -19.00
C TYR A 144 5.37 2.12 -18.24
N LEU A 145 6.02 2.25 -17.08
CA LEU A 145 5.92 3.46 -16.24
C LEU A 145 6.58 4.67 -16.90
N GLU A 146 7.69 4.50 -17.61
CA GLU A 146 8.28 5.55 -18.43
C GLU A 146 7.35 5.97 -19.58
N GLY A 147 6.60 5.03 -20.16
CA GLY A 147 5.51 5.32 -21.11
C GLY A 147 4.44 6.24 -20.53
N THR A 148 4.07 6.04 -19.25
CA THR A 148 3.11 6.92 -18.56
C THR A 148 3.63 8.35 -18.43
N LYS A 149 4.95 8.54 -18.19
CA LYS A 149 5.58 9.87 -18.15
C LYS A 149 5.59 10.56 -19.52
N ARG A 150 5.64 9.78 -20.60
CA ARG A 150 5.60 10.26 -21.99
C ARG A 150 4.17 10.50 -22.50
N ASN A 151 3.15 10.27 -21.68
CA ASN A 151 1.75 10.28 -22.08
C ASN A 151 1.45 9.31 -23.26
N ASP A 152 2.10 8.15 -23.27
CA ASP A 152 1.79 7.09 -24.23
C ASP A 152 0.34 6.60 -24.02
N PRO A 153 -0.55 6.66 -25.02
CA PRO A 153 -1.95 6.25 -24.87
C PRO A 153 -2.13 4.79 -24.44
N SER A 154 -1.14 3.93 -24.68
CA SER A 154 -1.15 2.53 -24.26
C SER A 154 -0.81 2.33 -22.78
N CYS A 155 -0.13 3.31 -22.16
CA CYS A 155 0.35 3.28 -20.79
C CYS A 155 -0.45 4.25 -19.90
N LYS A 156 -1.34 3.70 -19.08
CA LYS A 156 -2.01 4.46 -18.02
C LYS A 156 -1.25 4.35 -16.72
N ARG A 157 -1.08 5.47 -16.01
CA ARG A 157 -0.40 5.47 -14.72
C ARG A 157 -1.17 4.60 -13.71
N PRO A 158 -0.53 3.59 -13.10
CA PRO A 158 -1.20 2.74 -12.14
C PRO A 158 -1.34 3.44 -10.79
N HIS A 159 -2.41 3.12 -10.08
CA HIS A 159 -2.66 3.60 -8.73
C HIS A 159 -1.86 2.79 -7.70
N ILE A 160 -1.54 1.54 -8.01
CA ILE A 160 -0.77 0.63 -7.16
C ILE A 160 -0.04 -0.39 -8.02
N ILE A 161 1.12 -0.83 -7.53
CA ILE A 161 1.91 -1.89 -8.14
C ILE A 161 1.96 -3.10 -7.19
N LEU A 162 1.61 -4.28 -7.70
CA LEU A 162 1.92 -5.56 -7.08
C LEU A 162 3.22 -6.08 -7.72
N LEU A 163 4.29 -6.19 -6.94
CA LEU A 163 5.63 -6.45 -7.45
C LEU A 163 6.17 -7.77 -6.90
N ASP A 164 6.40 -8.76 -7.77
CA ASP A 164 7.21 -9.92 -7.42
C ASP A 164 8.71 -9.54 -7.39
N LEU A 165 9.50 -10.25 -6.58
CA LEU A 165 10.93 -10.01 -6.48
C LEU A 165 11.77 -10.90 -7.39
N ASN A 166 11.28 -12.11 -7.68
CA ASN A 166 12.02 -13.17 -8.35
C ASN A 166 11.65 -13.24 -9.84
N MET A 167 11.73 -12.10 -10.52
CA MET A 167 11.49 -12.02 -11.97
C MET A 167 12.80 -12.14 -12.78
N PRO A 168 12.74 -12.66 -14.02
CA PRO A 168 13.89 -12.75 -14.91
C PRO A 168 14.34 -11.37 -15.42
N LYS A 169 15.56 -11.30 -15.99
CA LYS A 169 16.19 -10.10 -16.58
C LYS A 169 16.48 -8.96 -15.59
N MET A 170 15.45 -8.32 -15.04
CA MET A 170 15.56 -7.33 -13.96
C MET A 170 14.63 -7.78 -12.84
N ASN A 171 15.22 -8.01 -11.68
CA ASN A 171 14.50 -8.47 -10.51
C ASN A 171 13.69 -7.33 -9.87
N GLY A 172 12.78 -7.66 -8.95
CA GLY A 172 11.92 -6.67 -8.32
C GLY A 172 12.66 -5.68 -7.44
N PHE A 173 13.81 -6.04 -6.86
CA PHE A 173 14.63 -5.10 -6.08
C PHE A 173 15.15 -3.95 -6.95
N GLN A 174 15.74 -4.29 -8.10
CA GLN A 174 16.27 -3.32 -9.06
C GLN A 174 15.16 -2.42 -9.63
N ALA A 175 14.01 -3.02 -9.96
CA ALA A 175 12.85 -2.27 -10.43
C ALA A 175 12.30 -1.31 -9.36
N LEU A 176 12.21 -1.76 -8.10
CA LEU A 176 11.77 -0.92 -6.99
C LEU A 176 12.73 0.25 -6.72
N GLU A 177 14.04 -0.01 -6.70
CA GLU A 177 15.05 1.05 -6.52
C GLU A 177 14.94 2.11 -7.63
N ARG A 178 14.84 1.68 -8.89
CA ARG A 178 14.69 2.60 -10.03
C ARG A 178 13.38 3.37 -9.98
N LEU A 179 12.29 2.74 -9.56
CA LEU A 179 11.01 3.42 -9.36
C LEU A 179 11.11 4.50 -8.28
N LYS A 180 11.68 4.16 -7.13
CA LYS A 180 11.68 5.02 -5.93
C LYS A 180 12.72 6.15 -6.00
N THR A 181 13.71 6.02 -6.88
CA THR A 181 14.66 7.10 -7.20
C THR A 181 14.14 8.07 -8.26
N ASP A 182 13.05 7.75 -8.98
CA ASP A 182 12.44 8.64 -9.97
C ASP A 182 11.46 9.63 -9.31
N PRO A 183 11.72 10.95 -9.34
CA PRO A 183 10.88 11.95 -8.68
C PRO A 183 9.43 12.02 -9.19
N GLN A 184 9.16 11.52 -10.39
CA GLN A 184 7.81 11.51 -10.94
C GLN A 184 7.08 10.20 -10.65
N LEU A 185 7.77 9.10 -10.30
CA LEU A 185 7.15 7.78 -10.12
C LEU A 185 7.23 7.26 -8.68
N ASN A 186 8.09 7.83 -7.84
CA ASN A 186 8.37 7.34 -6.49
C ASN A 186 7.16 7.34 -5.54
N GLU A 187 6.17 8.20 -5.80
CA GLU A 187 4.91 8.28 -5.06
C GLU A 187 3.98 7.09 -5.32
N ILE A 188 4.17 6.34 -6.41
CA ILE A 188 3.31 5.19 -6.72
C ILE A 188 3.49 4.14 -5.62
N PRO A 189 2.41 3.74 -4.92
CA PRO A 189 2.46 2.68 -3.93
C PRO A 189 2.91 1.34 -4.51
N VAL A 190 3.84 0.67 -3.82
CA VAL A 190 4.29 -0.68 -4.17
C VAL A 190 4.02 -1.65 -3.03
N VAL A 191 3.20 -2.65 -3.32
CA VAL A 191 3.06 -3.85 -2.50
C VAL A 191 3.94 -4.92 -3.11
N VAL A 192 5.03 -5.25 -2.43
CA VAL A 192 5.83 -6.41 -2.81
C VAL A 192 5.05 -7.66 -2.50
N PHE A 193 4.82 -8.49 -3.51
CA PHE A 193 4.01 -9.69 -3.47
C PHE A 193 4.81 -10.86 -4.00
N THR A 194 5.48 -11.60 -3.13
CA THR A 194 6.48 -12.62 -3.54
C THR A 194 6.44 -13.88 -2.69
N SER A 195 6.98 -14.98 -3.22
CA SER A 195 7.10 -16.26 -2.49
C SER A 195 8.25 -16.25 -1.47
N SER A 196 9.23 -15.35 -1.61
CA SER A 196 10.26 -15.17 -0.59
C SER A 196 9.65 -14.65 0.72
N SER A 197 10.24 -15.03 1.85
CA SER A 197 9.87 -14.52 3.17
C SER A 197 11.09 -14.25 4.05
N THR A 198 12.27 -14.08 3.45
CA THR A 198 13.49 -13.87 4.24
C THR A 198 13.46 -12.50 4.92
N GLN A 199 13.92 -12.44 6.17
CA GLN A 199 13.98 -11.19 6.94
C GLN A 199 14.91 -10.16 6.27
N ALA A 200 15.92 -10.61 5.53
CA ALA A 200 16.82 -9.76 4.77
C ALA A 200 16.08 -9.06 3.62
N ASP A 201 15.28 -9.81 2.85
CA ASP A 201 14.48 -9.27 1.75
C ASP A 201 13.48 -8.24 2.24
N VAL A 202 12.74 -8.58 3.31
CA VAL A 202 11.79 -7.67 3.95
C VAL A 202 12.47 -6.36 4.34
N SER A 203 13.62 -6.45 5.01
CA SER A 203 14.36 -5.27 5.47
C SER A 203 14.85 -4.42 4.29
N ASN A 204 15.33 -5.06 3.23
CA ASN A 204 15.82 -4.39 2.02
C ASN A 204 14.70 -3.66 1.28
N ILE A 205 13.53 -4.28 1.11
CA ILE A 205 12.38 -3.64 0.45
C ILE A 205 11.92 -2.37 1.18
N TYR A 206 11.86 -2.42 2.51
CA TYR A 206 11.50 -1.22 3.28
C TYR A 206 12.56 -0.12 3.21
N ALA A 207 13.84 -0.48 3.13
CA ALA A 207 14.92 0.49 2.93
C ALA A 207 14.83 1.16 1.55
N LEU A 208 14.39 0.43 0.53
CA LEU A 208 14.18 0.93 -0.84
C LEU A 208 12.88 1.74 -1.01
N GLY A 209 12.05 1.87 0.04
CA GLY A 209 10.80 2.64 -0.02
C GLY A 209 9.57 1.85 -0.48
N GLY A 210 9.60 0.51 -0.41
CA GLY A 210 8.41 -0.32 -0.56
C GLY A 210 7.37 -0.04 0.53
N ASN A 211 6.08 0.02 0.15
CA ASN A 211 5.00 0.36 1.07
C ASN A 211 4.58 -0.84 1.91
N SER A 212 4.55 -2.03 1.31
CA SER A 212 4.17 -3.27 1.99
C SER A 212 4.93 -4.46 1.42
N TYR A 213 5.09 -5.48 2.25
CA TYR A 213 5.61 -6.79 1.89
C TYR A 213 4.56 -7.83 2.25
N VAL A 214 4.16 -8.65 1.28
CA VAL A 214 3.18 -9.70 1.44
C VAL A 214 3.71 -10.97 0.79
N THR A 215 3.76 -12.04 1.58
CA THR A 215 4.11 -13.36 1.05
C THR A 215 2.95 -13.91 0.25
N LYS A 216 3.20 -14.37 -0.99
CA LYS A 216 2.22 -15.00 -1.87
C LYS A 216 1.49 -16.13 -1.11
N PRO A 217 0.16 -16.05 -0.93
CA PRO A 217 -0.58 -17.10 -0.25
C PRO A 217 -0.56 -18.40 -1.04
N GLY A 218 -0.39 -19.52 -0.34
CA GLY A 218 -0.41 -20.86 -0.96
C GLY A 218 -1.81 -21.34 -1.35
N GLY A 219 -2.87 -20.65 -0.92
CA GLY A 219 -4.25 -21.04 -1.17
C GLY A 219 -5.13 -19.89 -1.68
N TYR A 220 -6.08 -20.22 -2.55
CA TYR A 220 -6.97 -19.25 -3.20
C TYR A 220 -7.81 -18.43 -2.21
N GLN A 221 -8.31 -19.03 -1.12
CA GLN A 221 -9.12 -18.29 -0.13
C GLN A 221 -8.30 -17.24 0.62
N GLN A 222 -7.05 -17.54 0.94
CA GLN A 222 -6.14 -16.58 1.58
C GLN A 222 -5.77 -15.47 0.60
N LEU A 223 -5.56 -15.81 -0.68
CA LEU A 223 -5.34 -14.82 -1.73
C LEU A 223 -6.54 -13.87 -1.87
N LYS A 224 -7.78 -14.37 -1.83
CA LYS A 224 -8.97 -13.51 -1.82
C LYS A 224 -8.98 -12.54 -0.66
N GLN A 225 -8.66 -13.00 0.55
CA GLN A 225 -8.60 -12.13 1.73
C GLN A 225 -7.54 -11.04 1.58
N VAL A 226 -6.34 -11.41 1.09
CA VAL A 226 -5.26 -10.46 0.81
C VAL A 226 -5.68 -9.43 -0.24
N MET A 227 -6.22 -9.89 -1.39
CA MET A 227 -6.65 -9.00 -2.46
C MET A 227 -7.80 -8.09 -2.03
N HIS A 228 -8.76 -8.61 -1.26
CA HIS A 228 -9.82 -7.80 -0.66
C HIS A 228 -9.24 -6.69 0.23
N GLY A 229 -8.25 -7.00 1.08
CA GLY A 229 -7.57 -6.02 1.91
C GLY A 229 -6.84 -4.95 1.09
N ILE A 230 -6.10 -5.35 0.04
CA ILE A 230 -5.39 -4.43 -0.86
C ILE A 230 -6.37 -3.49 -1.56
N VAL A 231 -7.42 -4.04 -2.18
CA VAL A 231 -8.41 -3.25 -2.93
C VAL A 231 -9.18 -2.33 -2.00
N SER A 232 -9.62 -2.82 -0.84
CA SER A 232 -10.35 -2.00 0.12
C SER A 232 -9.51 -0.85 0.64
N TYR A 233 -8.23 -1.08 0.89
CA TYR A 233 -7.34 -0.01 1.35
C TYR A 233 -7.12 1.04 0.26
N TRP A 234 -6.64 0.62 -0.91
CA TRP A 234 -6.18 1.56 -1.94
C TRP A 234 -7.30 2.10 -2.82
N GLY A 235 -8.44 1.41 -2.92
CA GLY A 235 -9.62 1.87 -3.66
C GLY A 235 -10.56 2.75 -2.84
N ARG A 236 -10.46 2.77 -1.50
CA ARG A 236 -11.43 3.52 -0.66
C ARG A 236 -10.82 4.40 0.43
N ILE A 237 -9.65 4.05 0.96
CA ILE A 237 -9.13 4.60 2.23
C ILE A 237 -7.83 5.37 2.03
N GLY A 238 -6.93 4.85 1.18
CA GLY A 238 -5.71 5.54 0.79
C GLY A 238 -6.04 6.65 -0.19
N ALA A 239 -5.58 7.88 0.08
CA ALA A 239 -5.56 8.91 -0.93
C ALA A 239 -4.59 8.47 -2.05
N LEU A 240 -5.14 8.05 -3.18
CA LEU A 240 -4.36 7.82 -4.38
C LEU A 240 -3.92 9.19 -4.93
N PRO A 241 -2.68 9.33 -5.43
CA PRO A 241 -2.26 10.56 -6.09
C PRO A 241 -3.25 10.90 -7.20
N SER A 242 -3.90 12.07 -7.13
CA SER A 242 -4.84 12.49 -8.17
C SER A 242 -4.07 12.82 -9.44
N HIS A 243 -4.31 12.04 -10.49
CA HIS A 243 -3.73 12.30 -11.80
C HIS A 243 -4.63 13.31 -12.51
N LYS A 244 -4.11 14.51 -12.75
CA LYS A 244 -4.73 15.43 -13.70
C LYS A 244 -4.72 14.74 -15.07
N SER A 245 -5.91 14.51 -15.62
CA SER A 245 -6.13 14.21 -17.03
C SER A 245 -5.50 15.27 -17.93
#